data_AF-A0A818BZJ7-F1
#
_entry.id   AF-A0A818BZJ7-F1
#
_cell.length_a   1.000
_cell.length_b   1.000
_cell.length_c   1.000
_cell.angle_alpha   90.00
_cell.angle_beta   90.00
_cell.angle_gamma   90.00
#
_symmetry.space_group_name_H-M   'P 1'
#
loop_
_entity.id
_entity.type
_entity.pdbx_description
1 polymer ?
#
loop_
_entity_poly.entity_id
_entity_poly.type
_entity_poly.pdbx_seq_one_letter_code
_entity_poly.pdbx_strand_id
1 'polypeptide(L)'
;MLSDFLVSHPENPFFQLSQSEWAAATAKYSELLEENNIEYIDRSASASIQVGNGAYFDNDAVLSQFTRLFKMLPFKQAYKNKVIIIIVDNARTHSAKEFSLEDFGMKPGTRCPIDQILYNGEMGQHQKLDCCFTSGRHKGKSKGLLILAEELKIQVPPKTSLDHLKQLLSSHNAFQNKSKLETLAKQYGVKIIFSPKFDCELNCIEGLWAHQRQFVRNRTDQTFPTMLTLIKDSRNKFIEKNDAMKLLRRFWRTLEAYDRGDSYEEVMKLYFSSLCKNGVYHRRRITNSNLQDSGQ
;
A
#
# COMPACT_ATOMS: atom_id res chain seq x y z
N MET A 1 10.28 1.13 12.08
CA MET A 1 9.82 0.22 11.01
C MET A 1 10.23 0.82 9.69
N LEU A 2 10.78 0.03 8.76
CA LEU A 2 11.17 0.48 7.43
C LEU A 2 10.13 -0.02 6.42
N SER A 3 9.61 0.88 5.58
CA SER A 3 8.72 0.58 4.46
C SER A 3 9.52 0.66 3.16
N ASP A 4 9.46 -0.39 2.34
CA ASP A 4 10.34 -0.61 1.22
C ASP A 4 9.62 -0.97 -0.08
N PHE A 5 10.22 -0.57 -1.21
CA PHE A 5 9.84 -1.02 -2.54
C PHE A 5 10.91 -1.95 -3.10
N LEU A 6 10.55 -3.23 -3.23
CA LEU A 6 11.36 -4.18 -3.98
C LEU A 6 11.16 -3.99 -5.49
N VAL A 7 12.25 -4.05 -6.23
CA VAL A 7 12.27 -3.88 -7.68
C VAL A 7 12.80 -5.15 -8.34
N SER A 8 12.13 -5.57 -9.41
CA SER A 8 12.64 -6.55 -10.36
C SER A 8 13.66 -5.93 -11.31
N HIS A 9 14.83 -5.55 -10.78
CA HIS A 9 15.94 -5.00 -11.56
C HIS A 9 17.30 -5.56 -11.09
N PRO A 10 18.22 -5.90 -12.00
CA PRO A 10 19.49 -6.54 -11.63
C PRO A 10 20.48 -5.63 -10.89
N GLU A 11 20.38 -4.30 -11.04
CA GLU A 11 21.32 -3.36 -10.43
C GLU A 11 21.15 -3.23 -8.91
N ASN A 12 19.90 -3.10 -8.45
CA ASN A 12 19.59 -2.90 -7.05
C ASN A 12 18.17 -3.40 -6.78
N PRO A 13 17.97 -4.22 -5.73
CA PRO A 13 16.64 -4.70 -5.37
C PRO A 13 15.74 -3.62 -4.76
N PHE A 14 16.27 -2.45 -4.41
CA PHE A 14 15.50 -1.34 -3.85
C PHE A 14 15.45 -0.18 -4.83
N PHE A 15 14.28 0.48 -4.90
CA PHE A 15 14.14 1.66 -5.75
C PHE A 15 14.98 2.82 -5.22
N GLN A 16 15.87 3.33 -6.06
CA GLN A 16 16.67 4.52 -5.76
C GLN A 16 17.04 5.24 -7.05
N LEU A 17 17.02 6.57 -7.03
CA LEU A 17 17.54 7.41 -8.10
C LEU A 17 19.05 7.63 -7.91
N SER A 18 19.78 7.70 -9.02
CA SER A 18 21.14 8.22 -9.04
C SER A 18 21.16 9.71 -8.72
N GLN A 19 22.34 10.29 -8.55
CA GLN A 19 22.48 11.71 -8.21
C GLN A 19 21.87 12.63 -9.28
N SER A 20 22.12 12.34 -10.56
CA SER A 20 21.60 13.13 -11.68
C SER A 20 20.10 12.96 -11.84
N GLU A 21 19.58 11.74 -11.70
CA GLU A 21 18.15 11.46 -11.74
C GLU A 21 17.41 12.17 -10.59
N TRP A 22 18.01 12.18 -9.39
CA TRP A 22 17.46 12.88 -8.23
C TRP A 22 17.45 14.40 -8.43
N ALA A 23 18.55 14.99 -8.91
CA ALA A 23 18.61 16.42 -9.20
C ALA A 23 17.56 16.85 -10.23
N ALA A 24 17.33 16.03 -11.26
CA ALA A 24 16.26 16.28 -12.22
C ALA A 24 14.86 16.15 -11.58
N ALA A 25 14.67 15.16 -10.69
CA ALA A 25 13.41 14.95 -10.00
C ALA A 25 13.06 16.12 -9.07
N THR A 26 14.01 16.58 -8.25
CA THR A 26 13.79 17.69 -7.31
C THR A 26 13.69 19.05 -7.99
N ALA A 27 14.33 19.23 -9.15
CA ALA A 27 14.13 20.42 -9.97
C ALA A 27 12.68 20.55 -10.48
N LYS A 28 12.01 19.42 -10.74
CA LYS A 28 10.60 19.39 -11.17
C LYS A 28 9.62 19.37 -10.00
N TYR A 29 9.97 18.65 -8.94
CA TYR A 29 9.14 18.40 -7.76
C TYR A 29 9.91 18.81 -6.51
N SER A 30 9.90 20.10 -6.19
CA SER A 30 10.62 20.65 -5.03
C SER A 30 10.14 20.05 -3.70
N GLU A 31 8.89 19.61 -3.63
CA GLU A 31 8.29 18.94 -2.48
C GLU A 31 8.98 17.60 -2.13
N LEU A 32 9.78 17.04 -3.05
CA LEU A 32 10.61 15.87 -2.74
C LEU A 32 11.71 16.16 -1.71
N LEU A 33 12.02 17.45 -1.48
CA LEU A 33 12.95 17.93 -0.47
C LEU A 33 12.28 18.26 0.87
N GLU A 34 10.94 18.27 0.93
CA GLU A 34 10.23 18.62 2.16
C GLU A 34 10.40 17.52 3.22
N GLU A 35 10.73 17.96 4.44
CA GLU A 35 10.75 17.09 5.61
C GLU A 35 9.31 16.83 6.07
N ASN A 36 8.96 15.56 6.15
CA ASN A 36 7.69 15.10 6.70
C ASN A 36 7.96 14.27 7.96
N ASN A 37 6.91 13.82 8.65
CA ASN A 37 7.02 12.89 9.78
C ASN A 37 7.60 11.50 9.41
N ILE A 38 7.99 11.32 8.15
CA ILE A 38 8.57 10.12 7.57
C ILE A 38 10.01 10.45 7.15
N GLU A 39 10.96 9.66 7.64
CA GLU A 39 12.37 9.79 7.28
C GLU A 39 12.64 8.94 6.03
N TYR A 40 12.75 9.59 4.87
CA TYR A 40 13.07 8.90 3.62
C TYR A 40 14.55 8.53 3.55
N ILE A 41 14.83 7.34 3.01
CA ILE A 41 16.18 7.00 2.58
C ILE A 41 16.57 7.93 1.42
N ASP A 42 17.81 8.41 1.44
CA ASP A 42 18.37 9.30 0.42
C ASP A 42 18.07 8.81 -1.01
N ARG A 43 17.47 9.71 -1.80
CA ARG A 43 17.08 9.48 -3.21
C ARG A 43 16.18 8.27 -3.44
N SER A 44 15.42 7.87 -2.42
CA SER A 44 14.49 6.74 -2.47
C SER A 44 13.08 7.16 -2.06
N ALA A 45 12.12 6.28 -2.37
CA ALA A 45 10.79 6.31 -1.77
C ALA A 45 10.70 5.38 -0.54
N SER A 46 11.72 4.55 -0.27
CA SER A 46 11.82 3.80 0.98
C SER A 46 11.94 4.75 2.16
N ALA A 47 11.28 4.42 3.26
CA ALA A 47 11.13 5.35 4.36
C ALA A 47 11.00 4.64 5.72
N SER A 48 11.45 5.30 6.78
CA SER A 48 11.24 4.87 8.16
C SER A 48 10.37 5.86 8.93
N ILE A 49 9.59 5.32 9.86
CA ILE A 49 8.90 6.13 10.87
C ILE A 49 9.90 6.70 11.87
N GLN A 50 9.74 7.98 12.22
CA GLN A 50 10.49 8.58 13.32
C GLN A 50 10.11 7.93 14.65
N VAL A 51 11.14 7.61 15.43
CA VAL A 51 11.01 6.85 16.68
C VAL A 51 10.68 7.81 17.82
N GLY A 52 9.74 7.43 18.70
CA GLY A 52 9.36 8.22 19.88
C GLY A 52 8.09 9.05 19.71
N ASN A 53 7.61 9.22 18.48
CA ASN A 53 6.41 10.03 18.18
C ASN A 53 5.12 9.20 18.02
N GLY A 54 5.09 7.97 18.51
CA GLY A 54 3.93 7.06 18.32
C GLY A 54 3.63 6.75 16.85
N ALA A 55 4.59 6.98 15.95
CA ALA A 55 4.39 6.93 14.52
C ALA A 55 4.15 5.50 14.01
N TYR A 56 3.11 5.33 13.21
CA TYR A 56 2.82 4.14 12.43
C TYR A 56 2.63 4.55 10.96
N PHE A 57 2.78 3.62 10.02
CA PHE A 57 2.40 3.88 8.64
C PHE A 57 0.88 3.85 8.54
N ASP A 58 0.25 5.01 8.71
CA ASP A 58 -1.17 5.22 8.43
C ASP A 58 -1.42 5.32 6.91
N ASN A 59 -2.69 5.48 6.53
CA ASN A 59 -3.07 5.59 5.12
C ASN A 59 -2.40 6.78 4.43
N ASP A 60 -2.25 7.90 5.13
CA ASP A 60 -1.74 9.14 4.54
C ASP A 60 -0.22 9.06 4.37
N ALA A 61 0.48 8.44 5.31
CA ALA A 61 1.91 8.13 5.22
C ALA A 61 2.19 7.19 4.05
N VAL A 62 1.37 6.16 3.89
CA VAL A 62 1.48 5.24 2.76
C VAL A 62 1.20 5.94 1.43
N LEU A 63 0.11 6.70 1.31
CA LEU A 63 -0.20 7.45 0.09
C LEU A 63 0.88 8.48 -0.25
N SER A 64 1.45 9.14 0.75
CA SER A 64 2.59 10.07 0.58
C SER A 64 3.81 9.34 0.05
N GLN A 65 4.10 8.15 0.58
CA GLN A 65 5.21 7.31 0.13
C GLN A 65 5.03 6.86 -1.34
N PHE A 66 3.83 6.42 -1.72
CA PHE A 66 3.50 6.07 -3.11
C PHE A 66 3.52 7.29 -4.04
N THR A 67 3.01 8.44 -3.58
CA THR A 67 3.07 9.70 -4.34
C THR A 67 4.52 10.07 -4.65
N ARG A 68 5.40 9.96 -3.64
CA ARG A 68 6.84 10.16 -3.82
C ARG A 68 7.41 9.20 -4.85
N LEU A 69 7.12 7.89 -4.73
CA LEU A 69 7.54 6.90 -5.71
C LEU A 69 7.09 7.29 -7.13
N PHE A 70 5.81 7.60 -7.33
CA PHE A 70 5.26 7.90 -8.66
C PHE A 70 5.86 9.16 -9.28
N LYS A 71 6.19 10.18 -8.49
CA LYS A 71 6.93 11.36 -8.95
C LYS A 71 8.36 11.02 -9.37
N MET A 72 8.99 10.04 -8.71
CA MET A 72 10.37 9.63 -8.99
C MET A 72 10.50 8.67 -10.17
N LEU A 73 9.51 7.80 -10.42
CA LEU A 73 9.56 6.77 -11.48
C LEU A 73 9.94 7.31 -12.86
N PRO A 74 9.39 8.44 -13.37
CA PRO A 74 9.72 8.97 -14.70
C PRO A 74 11.19 9.35 -14.88
N PHE A 75 11.92 9.58 -13.80
CA PHE A 75 13.33 9.97 -13.84
C PHE A 75 14.28 8.79 -13.88
N LYS A 76 13.82 7.59 -13.52
CA LYS A 76 14.66 6.40 -13.51
C LYS A 76 14.94 5.94 -14.94
N GLN A 77 16.16 6.21 -15.42
CA GLN A 77 16.58 5.93 -16.79
C GLN A 77 16.46 4.44 -17.14
N ALA A 78 16.79 3.56 -16.19
CA ALA A 78 16.65 2.12 -16.35
C ALA A 78 15.21 1.68 -16.68
N TYR A 79 14.20 2.47 -16.31
CA TYR A 79 12.78 2.15 -16.53
C TYR A 79 12.17 2.94 -17.69
N LYS A 80 12.97 3.75 -18.40
CA LYS A 80 12.49 4.52 -19.54
C LYS A 80 11.90 3.57 -20.58
N ASN A 81 10.71 3.91 -21.09
CA ASN A 81 9.95 3.12 -22.06
C ASN A 81 9.56 1.71 -21.57
N LYS A 82 9.53 1.47 -20.25
CA LYS A 82 9.03 0.23 -19.66
C LYS A 82 7.62 0.43 -19.10
N VAL A 83 6.82 -0.63 -19.17
CA VAL A 83 5.56 -0.69 -18.43
C VAL A 83 5.87 -1.02 -16.98
N ILE A 84 5.42 -0.17 -16.07
CA ILE A 84 5.63 -0.34 -14.63
C ILE A 84 4.35 -0.88 -14.02
N ILE A 85 4.47 -2.03 -13.37
CA ILE A 85 3.41 -2.67 -12.59
C ILE A 85 3.90 -2.75 -11.16
N ILE A 86 3.08 -2.30 -10.22
CA ILE A 86 3.39 -2.37 -8.79
C ILE A 86 2.45 -3.36 -8.14
N ILE A 87 3.04 -4.30 -7.41
CA ILE A 87 2.30 -5.31 -6.65
C ILE A 87 2.33 -4.88 -5.19
N VAL A 88 1.17 -4.84 -4.56
CA VAL A 88 1.00 -4.45 -3.16
C VAL A 88 0.21 -5.52 -2.42
N ASP A 89 0.47 -5.70 -1.14
CA ASP A 89 -0.35 -6.56 -0.30
C ASP A 89 -1.75 -5.96 -0.11
N ASN A 90 -2.74 -6.83 0.06
CA ASN A 90 -4.14 -6.43 0.29
C ASN A 90 -4.40 -6.09 1.77
N ALA A 91 -3.57 -5.19 2.29
CA ALA A 91 -3.73 -4.60 3.61
C ALA A 91 -4.88 -3.58 3.61
N ARG A 92 -5.54 -3.44 4.77
CA ARG A 92 -6.62 -2.46 4.97
C ARG A 92 -6.17 -1.03 4.67
N THR A 93 -4.90 -0.73 4.90
CA THR A 93 -4.31 0.59 4.63
C THR A 93 -4.25 0.88 3.13
N HIS A 94 -3.88 -0.11 2.31
CA HIS A 94 -3.85 0.00 0.86
C HIS A 94 -5.25 -0.05 0.24
N SER A 95 -6.15 -0.82 0.84
CA SER A 95 -7.55 -0.93 0.41
C SER A 95 -8.45 0.13 1.04
N ALA A 96 -7.88 1.16 1.68
CA ALA A 96 -8.66 2.22 2.30
C ALA A 96 -9.54 2.88 1.25
N LYS A 97 -10.85 2.89 1.49
CA LYS A 97 -11.81 3.51 0.60
C LYS A 97 -11.64 5.02 0.66
N GLU A 98 -11.87 5.68 -0.47
CA GLU A 98 -11.94 7.14 -0.50
C GLU A 98 -13.12 7.66 0.34
N PHE A 99 -14.24 6.95 0.29
CA PHE A 99 -15.46 7.18 1.06
C PHE A 99 -16.29 5.90 1.17
N SER A 100 -17.20 5.83 2.14
CA SER A 100 -18.20 4.77 2.25
C SER A 100 -19.61 5.33 2.05
N LEU A 101 -20.50 4.56 1.42
CA LEU A 101 -21.94 4.88 1.37
C LEU A 101 -22.56 4.98 2.78
N GLU A 102 -21.96 4.34 3.77
CA GLU A 102 -22.35 4.45 5.19
C GLU A 102 -22.19 5.86 5.76
N ASP A 103 -21.26 6.64 5.19
CA ASP A 103 -20.91 7.98 5.65
C ASP A 103 -21.89 9.04 5.11
N PHE A 104 -22.74 8.68 4.15
CA PHE A 104 -23.73 9.58 3.57
C PHE A 104 -25.04 9.55 4.34
N GLY A 105 -25.69 10.70 4.44
CA GLY A 105 -27.07 10.82 4.89
C GLY A 105 -28.06 10.83 3.72
N MET A 106 -29.33 10.58 4.03
CA MET A 106 -30.39 10.47 3.03
C MET A 106 -30.76 11.82 2.40
N LYS A 107 -30.76 12.89 3.18
CA LYS A 107 -31.33 14.20 2.84
C LYS A 107 -30.25 15.28 2.66
N PRO A 108 -30.55 16.38 1.94
CA PRO A 108 -29.66 17.54 1.85
C PRO A 108 -29.20 18.07 3.21
N GLY A 109 -27.94 18.52 3.30
CA GLY A 109 -27.35 19.12 4.50
C GLY A 109 -27.16 18.15 5.66
N THR A 110 -27.12 16.84 5.38
CA THR A 110 -26.79 15.82 6.37
C THR A 110 -25.34 15.36 6.19
N ARG A 111 -25.01 14.11 6.51
CA ARG A 111 -23.63 13.59 6.43
C ARG A 111 -23.20 13.42 4.98
N CYS A 112 -22.00 13.89 4.65
CA CYS A 112 -21.32 13.62 3.39
C CYS A 112 -19.82 13.83 3.65
N PRO A 113 -18.97 12.80 3.48
CA PRO A 113 -17.56 12.89 3.85
C PRO A 113 -16.71 13.63 2.81
N ILE A 114 -17.25 13.90 1.63
CA ILE A 114 -16.51 14.40 0.47
C ILE A 114 -17.29 15.47 -0.28
N ASP A 115 -16.57 16.33 -1.00
CA ASP A 115 -17.18 17.37 -1.83
C ASP A 115 -17.48 16.89 -3.25
N GLN A 116 -16.80 15.85 -3.72
CA GLN A 116 -16.87 15.41 -5.10
C GLN A 116 -16.50 13.95 -5.27
N ILE A 117 -17.18 13.26 -6.19
CA ILE A 117 -16.86 11.90 -6.65
C ILE A 117 -16.38 11.95 -8.10
N LEU A 118 -15.23 11.35 -8.38
CA LEU A 118 -14.71 11.11 -9.73
C LEU A 118 -14.94 9.65 -10.14
N TYR A 119 -15.59 9.42 -11.26
CA TYR A 119 -15.88 8.07 -11.74
C TYR A 119 -15.80 7.96 -13.26
N ASN A 120 -15.76 6.73 -13.78
CA ASN A 120 -15.83 6.51 -15.21
C ASN A 120 -17.28 6.17 -15.56
N GLY A 121 -17.87 6.88 -16.51
CA GLY A 121 -19.17 6.55 -17.07
C GLY A 121 -19.13 5.26 -17.89
N GLU A 122 -20.30 4.81 -18.35
CA GLU A 122 -20.47 3.54 -19.08
C GLU A 122 -19.62 3.44 -20.37
N MET A 123 -19.31 4.58 -21.00
CA MET A 123 -18.46 4.68 -22.20
C MET A 123 -16.98 4.97 -21.90
N GLY A 124 -16.53 4.79 -20.66
CA GLY A 124 -15.13 5.03 -20.26
C GLY A 124 -14.74 6.50 -20.08
N GLN A 125 -15.66 7.43 -20.34
CA GLN A 125 -15.48 8.87 -20.13
C GLN A 125 -15.38 9.23 -18.64
N HIS A 126 -14.49 10.15 -18.30
CA HIS A 126 -14.35 10.67 -16.94
C HIS A 126 -15.55 11.55 -16.60
N GLN A 127 -16.27 11.20 -15.52
CA GLN A 127 -17.40 11.94 -15.00
C GLN A 127 -17.11 12.43 -13.58
N LYS A 128 -17.74 13.55 -13.26
CA LYS A 128 -17.65 14.24 -11.99
C LYS A 128 -19.06 14.36 -11.42
N LEU A 129 -19.21 14.02 -10.14
CA LEU A 129 -20.43 14.21 -9.36
C LEU A 129 -20.09 15.10 -8.17
N ASP A 130 -20.62 16.33 -8.16
CA ASP A 130 -20.48 17.21 -7.01
C ASP A 130 -21.38 16.72 -5.88
N CYS A 131 -20.81 16.52 -4.69
CA CYS A 131 -21.53 16.07 -3.50
C CYS A 131 -22.04 17.24 -2.65
N CYS A 132 -21.78 18.48 -3.06
CA CYS A 132 -22.28 19.70 -2.42
C CYS A 132 -23.05 20.55 -3.44
N PHE A 133 -24.07 21.29 -2.98
CA PHE A 133 -24.78 22.23 -3.83
C PHE A 133 -23.90 23.45 -4.15
N THR A 134 -23.67 23.70 -5.43
CA THR A 134 -22.87 24.85 -5.92
C THR A 134 -23.69 26.13 -6.03
N SER A 135 -25.02 26.01 -6.15
CA SER A 135 -25.96 27.13 -6.31
C SER A 135 -27.31 26.85 -5.63
N GLY A 136 -28.16 27.89 -5.55
CA GLY A 136 -29.53 27.79 -5.04
C GLY A 136 -29.64 27.85 -3.51
N ARG A 137 -30.85 27.55 -2.99
CA ARG A 137 -31.21 27.67 -1.56
C ARG A 137 -30.36 26.79 -0.64
N HIS A 138 -29.76 25.73 -1.16
CA HIS A 138 -28.93 24.80 -0.41
C HIS A 138 -27.42 24.99 -0.65
N LYS A 139 -26.99 26.09 -1.29
CA LYS A 139 -25.57 26.35 -1.59
C LYS A 139 -24.67 26.09 -0.38
N GLY A 140 -23.60 25.33 -0.59
CA GLY A 140 -22.63 24.94 0.43
C GLY A 140 -23.08 23.80 1.35
N LYS A 141 -24.32 23.29 1.22
CA LYS A 141 -24.77 22.09 1.92
C LYS A 141 -24.45 20.84 1.12
N SER A 142 -24.25 19.73 1.82
CA SER A 142 -24.10 18.41 1.22
C SER A 142 -25.38 17.97 0.50
N LYS A 143 -25.22 17.25 -0.62
CA LYS A 143 -26.28 16.49 -1.26
C LYS A 143 -26.45 15.18 -0.50
N GLY A 144 -27.69 14.85 -0.16
CA GLY A 144 -28.01 13.53 0.38
C GLY A 144 -28.09 12.48 -0.73
N LEU A 145 -28.07 11.20 -0.37
CA LEU A 145 -28.11 10.09 -1.34
C LEU A 145 -29.31 10.15 -2.29
N LEU A 146 -30.46 10.71 -1.88
CA LEU A 146 -31.61 10.87 -2.77
C LEU A 146 -31.33 11.79 -3.96
N ILE A 147 -30.69 12.93 -3.69
CA ILE A 147 -30.33 13.90 -4.72
C ILE A 147 -29.25 13.32 -5.63
N LEU A 148 -28.27 12.62 -5.05
CA LEU A 148 -27.22 11.96 -5.83
C LEU A 148 -27.80 10.85 -6.73
N ALA A 149 -28.79 10.08 -6.25
CA ALA A 149 -29.47 9.07 -7.07
C ALA A 149 -30.23 9.71 -8.24
N GLU A 150 -30.92 10.83 -8.00
CA GLU A 150 -31.63 11.58 -9.05
C GLU A 150 -30.67 12.13 -10.11
N GLU A 151 -29.54 12.74 -9.71
CA GLU A 151 -28.52 13.23 -10.65
C GLU A 151 -27.88 12.11 -11.48
N LEU A 152 -27.75 10.92 -10.89
CA LEU A 152 -27.29 9.72 -11.57
C LEU A 152 -28.39 9.01 -12.38
N LYS A 153 -29.61 9.56 -12.42
CA LYS A 153 -30.79 9.00 -13.11
C LYS A 153 -31.16 7.60 -12.65
N ILE A 154 -30.89 7.31 -11.39
CA ILE A 154 -31.19 6.03 -10.77
C ILE A 154 -32.62 6.08 -10.22
N GLN A 155 -33.47 5.13 -10.62
CA GLN A 155 -34.86 5.09 -10.17
C GLN A 155 -34.93 4.65 -8.70
N VAL A 156 -35.41 5.54 -7.83
CA VAL A 156 -35.59 5.27 -6.40
C VAL A 156 -37.08 5.13 -6.09
N PRO A 157 -37.51 4.02 -5.45
CA PRO A 157 -38.90 3.87 -5.01
C PRO A 157 -39.34 4.98 -4.03
N PRO A 158 -40.59 5.45 -4.09
CA PRO A 158 -41.08 6.58 -3.29
C PRO A 158 -41.05 6.31 -1.76
N LYS A 159 -41.06 5.04 -1.35
CA LYS A 159 -40.83 4.61 0.03
C LYS A 159 -39.57 3.76 0.11
N THR A 160 -38.43 4.42 0.18
CA THR A 160 -37.11 3.78 0.25
C THR A 160 -36.48 4.05 1.62
N SER A 161 -35.94 3.01 2.25
CA SER A 161 -35.09 3.17 3.44
C SER A 161 -33.68 3.61 3.05
N LEU A 162 -32.93 4.19 3.99
CA LEU A 162 -31.54 4.56 3.76
C LEU A 162 -30.70 3.35 3.32
N ASP A 163 -30.90 2.19 3.93
CA ASP A 163 -30.12 0.98 3.62
C ASP A 163 -30.43 0.43 2.23
N HIS A 164 -31.71 0.47 1.80
CA HIS A 164 -32.07 0.09 0.44
C HIS A 164 -31.47 1.05 -0.59
N LEU A 165 -31.44 2.34 -0.30
CA LEU A 165 -30.82 3.35 -1.16
C LEU A 165 -29.30 3.12 -1.30
N LYS A 166 -28.61 2.80 -0.20
CA LYS A 166 -27.18 2.44 -0.23
C LYS A 166 -26.95 1.20 -1.08
N GLN A 167 -27.75 0.15 -0.91
CA GLN A 167 -27.63 -1.07 -1.71
C GLN A 167 -27.81 -0.78 -3.21
N LEU A 168 -28.80 0.04 -3.55
CA LEU A 168 -29.11 0.41 -4.92
C LEU A 168 -28.01 1.26 -5.56
N LEU A 169 -27.39 2.17 -4.80
CA LEU A 169 -26.26 2.98 -5.25
C LEU A 169 -24.94 2.20 -5.31
N SER A 170 -24.77 1.15 -4.51
CA SER A 170 -23.50 0.41 -4.39
C SER A 170 -23.04 -0.26 -5.69
N SER A 171 -23.97 -0.55 -6.60
CA SER A 171 -23.68 -1.12 -7.91
C SER A 171 -23.22 -0.08 -8.93
N HIS A 172 -23.53 1.21 -8.71
CA HIS A 172 -23.20 2.26 -9.66
C HIS A 172 -21.71 2.60 -9.62
N ASN A 173 -21.10 2.85 -10.78
CA ASN A 173 -19.65 3.13 -10.92
C ASN A 173 -19.13 4.28 -10.05
N ALA A 174 -19.99 5.23 -9.71
CA ALA A 174 -19.67 6.33 -8.79
C ALA A 174 -19.42 5.86 -7.35
N PHE A 175 -20.04 4.76 -6.91
CA PHE A 175 -19.94 4.24 -5.55
C PHE A 175 -19.24 2.87 -5.49
N GLN A 176 -18.70 2.39 -6.62
CA GLN A 176 -17.86 1.20 -6.64
C GLN A 176 -16.62 1.43 -5.78
N ASN A 177 -16.28 0.41 -4.98
CA ASN A 177 -15.17 0.46 -4.03
C ASN A 177 -13.84 0.61 -4.76
N LYS A 178 -13.33 1.83 -4.89
CA LYS A 178 -11.98 2.10 -5.38
C LYS A 178 -11.07 2.40 -4.20
N SER A 179 -9.91 1.76 -4.18
CA SER A 179 -8.87 2.09 -3.22
C SER A 179 -8.33 3.50 -3.49
N LYS A 180 -8.05 4.28 -2.44
CA LYS A 180 -7.33 5.56 -2.56
C LYS A 180 -6.01 5.39 -3.32
N LEU A 181 -5.32 4.27 -3.11
CA LEU A 181 -4.06 3.96 -3.76
C LEU A 181 -4.24 3.63 -5.26
N GLU A 182 -5.31 2.93 -5.64
CA GLU A 182 -5.65 2.72 -7.07
C GLU A 182 -5.96 4.02 -7.78
N THR A 183 -6.76 4.88 -7.15
CA THR A 183 -7.09 6.21 -7.68
C THR A 183 -5.81 7.04 -7.85
N LEU A 184 -4.93 7.05 -6.85
CA LEU A 184 -3.64 7.72 -6.93
C LEU A 184 -2.78 7.17 -8.07
N ALA A 185 -2.60 5.85 -8.16
CA ALA A 185 -1.77 5.25 -9.21
C ALA A 185 -2.29 5.55 -10.62
N LYS A 186 -3.62 5.56 -10.80
CA LYS A 186 -4.25 5.93 -12.07
C LYS A 186 -3.92 7.38 -12.47
N GLN A 187 -3.86 8.32 -11.52
CA GLN A 187 -3.48 9.71 -11.82
C GLN A 187 -2.06 9.83 -12.39
N TYR A 188 -1.16 8.92 -12.02
CA TYR A 188 0.22 8.87 -12.50
C TYR A 188 0.42 7.88 -13.67
N GLY A 189 -0.65 7.25 -14.18
CA GLY A 189 -0.56 6.26 -15.24
C GLY A 189 0.14 4.96 -14.82
N VAL A 190 0.17 4.64 -13.52
CA VAL A 190 0.82 3.44 -12.97
C VAL A 190 -0.23 2.37 -12.70
N LYS A 191 0.07 1.12 -13.07
CA LYS A 191 -0.80 -0.02 -12.77
C LYS A 191 -0.46 -0.62 -11.41
N ILE A 192 -1.47 -0.79 -10.57
CA ILE A 192 -1.37 -1.51 -9.29
C ILE A 192 -2.11 -2.84 -9.38
N ILE A 193 -1.54 -3.87 -8.76
CA ILE A 193 -2.15 -5.18 -8.55
C ILE A 193 -2.08 -5.49 -7.06
N PHE A 194 -3.23 -5.82 -6.47
CA PHE A 194 -3.27 -6.30 -5.09
C PHE A 194 -3.03 -7.81 -5.09
N SER A 195 -2.06 -8.25 -4.29
CA SER A 195 -1.90 -9.68 -4.00
C SER A 195 -3.16 -10.22 -3.32
N PRO A 196 -3.56 -11.47 -3.60
CA PRO A 196 -4.62 -12.13 -2.85
C PRO A 196 -4.41 -12.08 -1.33
N LYS A 197 -5.51 -12.10 -0.58
CA LYS A 197 -5.44 -12.09 0.89
C LYS A 197 -4.98 -13.46 1.39
N PHE A 198 -4.05 -13.43 2.35
CA PHE A 198 -3.50 -14.61 3.03
C PHE A 198 -2.55 -15.50 2.20
N ASP A 199 -2.19 -15.05 0.99
CA ASP A 199 -1.23 -15.73 0.10
C ASP A 199 0.14 -15.03 0.17
N CYS A 200 0.86 -15.25 1.28
CA CYS A 200 2.14 -14.60 1.56
C CYS A 200 3.26 -14.98 0.56
N GLU A 201 3.14 -16.14 -0.08
CA GLU A 201 4.04 -16.64 -1.11
C GLU A 201 4.00 -15.79 -2.40
N LEU A 202 2.91 -15.07 -2.64
CA LEU A 202 2.75 -14.11 -3.72
C LEU A 202 3.18 -12.70 -3.33
N ASN A 203 3.71 -12.50 -2.12
CA ASN A 203 4.11 -11.21 -1.60
C ASN A 203 5.63 -11.16 -1.33
N CYS A 204 6.41 -10.76 -2.35
CA CYS A 204 7.88 -10.75 -2.26
C CYS A 204 8.42 -9.93 -1.08
N ILE A 205 7.72 -8.86 -0.65
CA ILE A 205 8.18 -8.03 0.46
C ILE A 205 8.19 -8.80 1.80
N GLU A 206 7.34 -9.81 1.96
CA GLU A 206 7.34 -10.66 3.14
C GLU A 206 8.61 -11.50 3.25
N GLY A 207 9.18 -11.89 2.11
CA GLY A 207 10.48 -12.54 2.05
C GLY A 207 11.61 -11.64 2.53
N LEU A 208 11.59 -10.34 2.18
CA LEU A 208 12.51 -9.36 2.74
C LEU A 208 12.30 -9.24 4.25
N TRP A 209 11.06 -9.06 4.72
CA TRP A 209 10.78 -8.94 6.15
C TRP A 209 11.22 -10.18 6.94
N ALA A 210 11.03 -11.39 6.38
CA ALA A 210 11.51 -12.62 6.97
C ALA A 210 13.05 -12.65 7.08
N HIS A 211 13.76 -12.25 6.02
CA HIS A 211 15.22 -12.13 6.03
C HIS A 211 15.68 -11.15 7.13
N GLN A 212 15.11 -9.94 7.16
CA GLN A 212 15.50 -8.89 8.11
C GLN A 212 15.22 -9.34 9.55
N ARG A 213 14.03 -9.90 9.82
CA ARG A 213 13.67 -10.42 11.15
C ARG A 213 14.64 -11.51 11.62
N GLN A 214 15.00 -12.44 10.75
CA GLN A 214 15.95 -13.50 11.10
C GLN A 214 17.35 -12.93 11.33
N PHE A 215 17.79 -11.97 10.51
CA PHE A 215 19.10 -11.34 10.64
C PHE A 215 19.24 -10.60 11.97
N VAL A 216 18.25 -9.77 12.32
CA VAL A 216 18.21 -9.02 13.57
C VAL A 216 18.12 -9.96 14.77
N ARG A 217 17.20 -10.93 14.74
CA ARG A 217 17.00 -11.88 15.85
C ARG A 217 18.28 -12.62 16.25
N ASN A 218 19.14 -12.93 15.29
CA ASN A 218 20.37 -13.68 15.54
C ASN A 218 21.54 -12.80 16.02
N ARG A 219 21.39 -11.46 16.04
CA ARG A 219 22.48 -10.50 16.30
C ARG A 219 22.12 -9.41 17.29
N THR A 220 20.85 -9.28 17.66
CA THR A 220 20.38 -8.22 18.53
C THR A 220 20.81 -8.45 19.97
N ASP A 221 21.21 -7.36 20.63
CA ASP A 221 21.37 -7.25 22.09
C ASP A 221 20.07 -6.80 22.78
N GLN A 222 18.94 -6.81 22.05
CA GLN A 222 17.63 -6.32 22.47
C GLN A 222 17.55 -4.81 22.74
N THR A 223 18.55 -4.03 22.32
CA THR A 223 18.49 -2.58 22.37
C THR A 223 17.98 -2.00 21.06
N PHE A 224 17.29 -0.87 21.18
CA PHE A 224 16.71 -0.18 20.03
C PHE A 224 17.76 0.39 19.06
N PRO A 225 18.86 1.05 19.51
CA PRO A 225 19.90 1.55 18.61
C PRO A 225 20.55 0.43 17.80
N THR A 226 20.91 -0.68 18.44
CA THR A 226 21.49 -1.85 17.75
C THR A 226 20.50 -2.42 16.74
N MET A 227 19.20 -2.50 17.05
CA MET A 227 18.19 -2.94 16.09
C MET A 227 18.14 -2.06 14.84
N LEU A 228 18.21 -0.73 14.97
CA LEU A 228 18.22 0.18 13.81
C LEU A 228 19.42 -0.06 12.90
N THR A 229 20.61 -0.25 13.48
CA THR A 229 21.83 -0.58 12.73
C THR A 229 21.69 -1.94 12.04
N LEU A 230 21.21 -2.96 12.75
CA LEU A 230 21.03 -4.30 12.19
C LEU A 230 20.01 -4.36 11.05
N ILE A 231 18.97 -3.52 11.06
CA ILE A 231 18.02 -3.41 9.94
C ILE A 231 18.75 -2.94 8.68
N LYS A 232 19.59 -1.91 8.79
CA LYS A 232 20.41 -1.38 7.69
C LYS A 232 21.41 -2.45 7.19
N ASP A 233 22.11 -3.12 8.11
CA ASP A 233 23.05 -4.19 7.77
C ASP A 233 22.37 -5.36 7.07
N SER A 234 21.17 -5.74 7.52
CA SER A 234 20.41 -6.82 6.88
C SER A 234 19.99 -6.46 5.45
N ARG A 235 19.68 -5.18 5.18
CA ARG A 235 19.38 -4.68 3.84
C ARG A 235 20.59 -4.84 2.92
N ASN A 236 21.77 -4.45 3.38
CA ASN A 236 23.02 -4.64 2.62
C ASN A 236 23.28 -6.13 2.37
N LYS A 237 23.07 -6.97 3.39
CA LYS A 237 23.27 -8.43 3.24
C LYS A 237 22.29 -9.07 2.25
N PHE A 238 21.06 -8.57 2.20
CA PHE A 238 20.04 -8.99 1.25
C PHE A 238 20.43 -8.67 -0.20
N ILE A 239 21.05 -7.50 -0.43
CA ILE A 239 21.64 -7.09 -1.72
C ILE A 239 22.79 -8.03 -2.09
N GLU A 240 23.78 -8.20 -1.19
CA GLU A 240 24.96 -9.04 -1.42
C GLU A 240 24.60 -10.49 -1.80
N LYS A 241 23.57 -11.05 -1.15
CA LYS A 241 23.12 -12.43 -1.41
C LYS A 241 22.24 -12.57 -2.65
N ASN A 242 21.88 -11.45 -3.28
CA ASN A 242 20.93 -11.39 -4.38
C ASN A 242 19.60 -12.10 -4.04
N ASP A 243 19.13 -11.92 -2.81
CA ASP A 243 17.95 -12.65 -2.31
C ASP A 243 16.67 -12.13 -2.97
N ALA A 244 16.62 -10.86 -3.38
CA ALA A 244 15.48 -10.30 -4.12
C ALA A 244 15.18 -11.06 -5.42
N MET A 245 16.20 -11.36 -6.21
CA MET A 245 16.01 -12.11 -7.46
C MET A 245 15.54 -13.54 -7.21
N LYS A 246 15.94 -14.16 -6.08
CA LYS A 246 15.41 -15.47 -5.68
C LYS A 246 13.93 -15.40 -5.30
N LEU A 247 13.53 -14.34 -4.60
CA LEU A 247 12.12 -14.12 -4.24
C LEU A 247 11.28 -13.85 -5.49
N LEU A 248 11.74 -13.00 -6.41
CA LEU A 248 11.03 -12.71 -7.65
C LEU A 248 10.90 -13.94 -8.56
N ARG A 249 11.95 -14.76 -8.68
CA ARG A 249 11.85 -16.04 -9.40
C ARG A 249 10.85 -16.98 -8.74
N ARG A 250 10.81 -17.00 -7.41
CA ARG A 250 9.83 -17.82 -6.67
C ARG A 250 8.40 -17.33 -6.92
N PHE A 251 8.18 -16.02 -6.87
CA PHE A 251 6.88 -15.42 -7.19
C PHE A 251 6.36 -15.87 -8.56
N TRP A 252 7.19 -15.77 -9.61
CA TRP A 252 6.77 -16.21 -10.95
C TRP A 252 6.49 -17.72 -11.03
N ARG A 253 7.32 -18.55 -10.41
CA ARG A 253 7.09 -20.00 -10.34
C ARG A 253 5.84 -20.38 -9.57
N THR A 254 5.49 -19.62 -8.54
CA THR A 254 4.26 -19.80 -7.80
C THR A 254 3.05 -19.44 -8.66
N LEU A 255 3.10 -18.32 -9.40
CA LEU A 255 2.03 -17.97 -10.35
C LEU A 255 1.84 -19.03 -11.42
N GLU A 256 2.93 -19.54 -12.02
CA GLU A 256 2.89 -20.64 -12.99
C GLU A 256 2.29 -21.92 -12.40
N ALA A 257 2.59 -22.22 -11.13
CA ALA A 257 2.00 -23.38 -10.45
C ALA A 257 0.48 -23.22 -10.26
N TYR A 258 0.03 -22.06 -9.78
CA TYR A 258 -1.40 -21.78 -9.66
C TYR A 258 -2.13 -21.78 -11.01
N ASP A 259 -1.51 -21.27 -12.06
CA ASP A 259 -2.07 -21.30 -13.42
C ASP A 259 -2.27 -22.73 -13.95
N ARG A 260 -1.40 -23.65 -13.55
CA ARG A 260 -1.54 -25.10 -13.85
C ARG A 260 -2.54 -25.82 -12.95
N GLY A 261 -3.08 -25.16 -11.93
CA GLY A 261 -4.04 -25.73 -10.98
C GLY A 261 -3.41 -26.39 -9.75
N ASP A 262 -2.12 -26.17 -9.48
CA ASP A 262 -1.50 -26.62 -8.23
C ASP A 262 -2.18 -25.95 -7.02
N SER A 263 -2.40 -26.70 -5.95
CA SER A 263 -2.97 -26.19 -4.70
C SER A 263 -1.96 -25.40 -3.87
N TYR A 264 -2.44 -24.58 -2.94
CA TYR A 264 -1.59 -23.87 -1.97
C TYR A 264 -0.63 -24.81 -1.23
N GLU A 265 -1.11 -25.98 -0.79
CA GLU A 265 -0.27 -26.95 -0.08
C GLU A 265 0.88 -27.47 -0.95
N GLU A 266 0.61 -27.75 -2.23
CA GLU A 266 1.61 -28.21 -3.19
C GLU A 266 2.64 -27.11 -3.47
N VAL A 267 2.21 -25.87 -3.71
CA VAL A 267 3.08 -24.71 -3.89
C VAL A 267 4.01 -24.52 -2.69
N MET A 268 3.47 -24.59 -1.47
CA MET A 268 4.26 -24.46 -0.25
C MET A 268 5.27 -25.60 -0.10
N LYS A 269 4.89 -26.84 -0.44
CA LYS A 269 5.79 -27.99 -0.46
C LYS A 269 6.92 -27.80 -1.47
N LEU A 270 6.60 -27.43 -2.71
CA LEU A 270 7.56 -27.32 -3.81
C LEU A 270 8.57 -26.19 -3.61
N TYR A 271 8.13 -25.02 -3.13
CA TYR A 271 8.95 -23.81 -3.16
C TYR A 271 9.37 -23.26 -1.80
N PHE A 272 8.78 -23.75 -0.71
CA PHE A 272 9.02 -23.22 0.65
C PHE A 272 9.44 -24.29 1.69
N SER A 273 9.15 -25.57 1.48
CA SER A 273 9.28 -26.58 2.54
C SER A 273 10.65 -27.25 2.70
N SER A 274 11.60 -27.03 1.78
CA SER A 274 12.87 -27.80 1.74
C SER A 274 13.83 -27.56 2.93
N LEU A 275 13.44 -26.76 3.93
CA LEU A 275 14.23 -26.49 5.14
C LEU A 275 13.52 -26.80 6.46
N CYS A 276 12.31 -27.36 6.45
CA CYS A 276 11.74 -27.98 7.65
C CYS A 276 12.42 -29.33 7.93
N LYS A 277 13.72 -29.32 8.16
CA LYS A 277 14.42 -30.48 8.72
C LYS A 277 13.84 -30.72 10.11
N ASN A 278 13.61 -31.99 10.46
CA ASN A 278 13.07 -32.46 11.75
C ASN A 278 13.88 -32.05 13.02
N GLY A 279 14.85 -31.14 12.89
CA GLY A 279 15.70 -30.64 13.97
C GLY A 279 15.59 -29.13 14.22
N VAL A 280 14.61 -28.41 13.66
CA VAL A 280 14.36 -27.02 14.05
C VAL A 280 13.77 -27.03 15.46
N TYR A 281 14.64 -26.84 16.46
CA TYR A 281 14.24 -26.68 17.85
C TYR A 281 13.13 -25.64 17.96
N HIS A 282 11.96 -26.08 18.45
CA HIS A 282 10.90 -25.18 18.84
C HIS A 282 11.47 -24.13 19.81
N ARG A 283 11.20 -22.86 19.46
CA ARG A 283 11.43 -21.62 20.20
C ARG A 283 11.82 -21.86 21.68
N ARG A 284 13.01 -21.40 22.10
CA ARG A 284 13.17 -20.99 23.50
C ARG A 284 12.12 -19.91 23.77
N ARG A 285 11.20 -20.21 24.67
CA ARG A 285 10.24 -19.23 25.20
C ARG A 285 11.08 -18.14 25.86
N ILE A 286 11.15 -16.97 25.25
CA ILE A 286 11.71 -15.79 25.91
C ILE A 286 10.60 -15.33 26.85
N THR A 287 10.71 -15.68 28.12
CA THR A 287 9.89 -15.10 29.19
C THR A 287 10.57 -13.81 29.66
N ASN A 288 9.80 -12.75 29.86
CA ASN A 288 10.26 -11.47 30.44
C ASN A 288 10.62 -11.60 31.94
N SER A 289 11.06 -12.76 32.39
CA SER A 289 11.21 -13.11 33.81
C SER A 289 12.51 -12.61 34.45
N ASN A 290 13.27 -11.73 33.78
CA ASN A 290 14.51 -11.14 34.32
C ASN A 290 14.45 -9.60 34.43
N LEU A 291 13.26 -9.02 34.60
CA LEU A 291 13.18 -7.76 35.33
C LEU A 291 13.26 -8.10 36.82
N GLN A 292 14.47 -8.35 37.32
CA GLN A 292 14.69 -8.32 38.74
C GLN A 292 14.55 -6.86 39.18
N ASP A 293 13.63 -6.65 40.12
CA ASP A 293 13.53 -5.45 40.93
C ASP A 293 14.91 -5.11 41.50
N SER A 294 15.60 -4.14 40.90
CA SER A 294 16.66 -3.41 41.57
C SER A 294 16.02 -2.41 42.52
N GLY A 295 15.48 -2.94 43.62
CA GLY A 295 15.27 -2.18 44.83
C GLY A 295 16.60 -2.05 45.56
N GLN A 296 17.14 -0.84 45.58
CA GLN A 296 17.81 -0.20 46.72
C GLN A 296 17.92 1.30 46.44
#